data_AF-A0A093ZW65-F1
#
_entry.id   AF-A0A093ZW65-F1
#
_cell.length_a   1.000
_cell.length_b   1.000
_cell.length_c   1.000
_cell.angle_alpha   90.00
_cell.angle_beta   90.00
_cell.angle_gamma   90.00
#
_symmetry.space_group_name_H-M   'P 1'
#
loop_
_entity.id
_entity.type
_entity.pdbx_description
1 polymer ?
#
loop_
_entity_poly.entity_id
_entity_poly.type
_entity_poly.pdbx_seq_one_letter_code
_entity_poly.pdbx_strand_id
1 'polypeptide(L)'
;MNATTTWGRWNSMLPDGSVNPDMMTSFNHYSFGSVADWMHGVIGGLTPGQPGWKRIEISPVPGGGITEAEATFVSGYGEIKTKWSIKYDGFHLDVQVPPNSKAVVTLPGSGKTIEVGSGTYKLHNSDV
;
A
#
# COMPACT_ATOMS: atom_id res chain seq x y z
N MET A 1 4.35 -14.63 -21.94
CA MET A 1 4.61 -13.40 -21.15
C MET A 1 3.77 -12.27 -21.76
N ASN A 2 3.45 -11.19 -21.03
CA ASN A 2 2.41 -10.14 -21.34
C ASN A 2 1.07 -10.30 -20.60
N ALA A 3 1.11 -10.71 -19.33
CA ALA A 3 -0.11 -10.77 -18.50
C ALA A 3 -0.67 -9.37 -18.24
N THR A 4 -1.99 -9.20 -18.41
CA THR A 4 -2.74 -7.99 -18.02
C THR A 4 -3.71 -8.24 -16.86
N THR A 5 -3.73 -9.48 -16.36
CA THR A 5 -4.52 -10.00 -15.24
C THR A 5 -3.68 -11.00 -14.46
N THR A 6 -4.00 -11.26 -13.19
CA THR A 6 -3.40 -12.39 -12.45
C THR A 6 -3.98 -13.72 -12.93
N TRP A 7 -3.16 -14.76 -12.93
CA TRP A 7 -3.50 -16.06 -13.51
C TRP A 7 -3.79 -17.08 -12.42
N GLY A 8 -4.56 -18.13 -12.75
CA GLY A 8 -4.90 -19.19 -11.79
C GLY A 8 -3.71 -20.07 -11.38
N ARG A 9 -2.58 -19.96 -12.10
CA ARG A 9 -1.33 -20.66 -11.82
C ARG A 9 -0.16 -19.71 -12.06
N TRP A 10 0.91 -19.91 -11.31
CA TRP A 10 2.19 -19.24 -11.56
C TRP A 10 2.71 -19.51 -12.97
N ASN A 11 2.43 -20.70 -13.49
CA ASN A 11 2.86 -21.18 -14.80
C ASN A 11 1.67 -21.46 -15.73
N SER A 12 0.59 -20.66 -15.70
CA SER A 12 -0.50 -20.79 -16.68
C SER A 12 0.02 -20.71 -18.12
N MET A 13 1.06 -19.90 -18.36
CA MET A 13 1.91 -19.96 -19.55
C MET A 13 3.32 -20.37 -19.13
N LEU A 14 3.88 -21.34 -19.84
CA LEU A 14 5.25 -21.81 -19.64
C LEU A 14 6.27 -20.80 -20.21
N PRO A 15 7.56 -20.92 -19.85
CA PRO A 15 8.59 -20.02 -20.36
C PRO A 15 8.73 -20.01 -21.90
N ASP A 16 8.39 -21.13 -22.55
CA ASP A 16 8.39 -21.27 -24.01
C ASP A 16 7.15 -20.67 -24.70
N GLY A 17 6.20 -20.15 -23.91
CA GLY A 17 4.96 -19.54 -24.40
C GLY A 17 3.79 -20.51 -24.56
N SER A 18 3.98 -21.82 -24.36
CA SER A 18 2.87 -22.77 -24.40
C SER A 18 1.95 -22.60 -23.19
N VAL A 19 0.67 -22.95 -23.36
CA VAL A 19 -0.28 -23.02 -22.24
C VAL A 19 0.07 -24.23 -21.39
N ASN A 20 -0.14 -24.12 -20.07
CA ASN A 20 -0.01 -25.24 -19.16
C ASN A 20 -0.92 -26.41 -19.62
N PRO A 21 -0.40 -27.65 -19.73
CA PRO A 21 -1.14 -28.77 -20.27
C PRO A 21 -2.25 -29.31 -19.34
N ASP A 22 -2.27 -28.91 -18.07
CA ASP A 22 -3.34 -29.29 -17.14
C ASP A 22 -4.69 -28.70 -17.58
N MET A 23 -5.76 -29.49 -17.42
CA MET A 23 -7.11 -29.09 -17.84
C MET A 23 -7.70 -27.87 -17.09
N MET A 24 -7.09 -27.44 -15.99
CA MET A 24 -7.55 -26.30 -15.17
C MET A 24 -6.56 -25.13 -15.25
N THR A 25 -6.62 -24.39 -16.36
CA THR A 25 -5.77 -23.22 -16.60
C THR A 25 -6.61 -22.00 -16.97
N SER A 26 -6.68 -21.02 -16.07
CA SER A 26 -7.29 -19.71 -16.30
C SER A 26 -6.20 -18.62 -16.32
N PHE A 27 -6.34 -17.68 -17.24
CA PHE A 27 -5.52 -16.47 -17.35
C PHE A 27 -6.16 -15.25 -16.67
N ASN A 28 -7.26 -15.43 -15.94
CA ASN A 28 -7.93 -14.34 -15.24
C ASN A 28 -8.53 -14.85 -13.93
N HIS A 29 -7.70 -14.89 -12.88
CA HIS A 29 -8.06 -15.39 -11.56
C HIS A 29 -7.41 -14.54 -10.48
N TYR A 30 -8.22 -13.85 -9.67
CA TYR A 30 -7.75 -12.80 -8.78
C TYR A 30 -6.91 -13.29 -7.59
N SER A 31 -6.86 -14.60 -7.30
CA SER A 31 -6.27 -15.12 -6.06
C SER A 31 -4.83 -14.69 -5.82
N PHE A 32 -3.95 -14.74 -6.82
CA PHE A 32 -2.58 -14.21 -6.66
C PHE A 32 -2.50 -12.68 -6.67
N GLY A 33 -3.59 -12.00 -7.04
CA GLY A 33 -3.75 -10.57 -6.85
C GLY A 33 -3.94 -10.17 -5.38
N SER A 34 -4.09 -11.12 -4.45
CA SER A 34 -4.14 -10.84 -3.00
C SER A 34 -2.92 -10.08 -2.48
N VAL A 35 -1.77 -10.16 -3.19
CA VAL A 35 -0.58 -9.37 -2.88
C VAL A 35 -0.84 -7.85 -2.90
N ALA A 36 -1.87 -7.39 -3.61
CA ALA A 36 -2.24 -5.97 -3.64
C ALA A 36 -2.63 -5.44 -2.26
N ASP A 37 -3.19 -6.26 -1.37
CA ASP A 37 -3.49 -5.87 0.01
C ASP A 37 -2.20 -5.49 0.78
N TRP A 38 -1.15 -6.31 0.64
CA TRP A 38 0.17 -6.00 1.19
C TRP A 38 0.76 -4.73 0.56
N MET A 39 0.61 -4.53 -0.76
CA MET A 39 1.08 -3.31 -1.40
C MET A 39 0.39 -2.06 -0.83
N HIS A 40 -0.92 -2.08 -0.63
CA HIS A 40 -1.65 -0.94 -0.04
C HIS A 40 -1.30 -0.74 1.44
N GLY A 41 -1.27 -1.82 2.21
CA GLY A 41 -1.06 -1.76 3.67
C GLY A 41 0.38 -1.50 4.10
N VAL A 42 1.37 -1.96 3.33
CA VAL A 42 2.79 -1.92 3.71
C VAL A 42 3.56 -0.90 2.89
N ILE A 43 3.48 -0.95 1.55
CA ILE A 43 4.13 0.07 0.70
C ILE A 43 3.37 1.39 0.83
N GLY A 44 2.06 1.39 0.61
CA GLY A 44 1.21 2.56 0.82
C GLY A 44 1.06 2.95 2.30
N GLY A 45 1.28 1.99 3.20
CA GLY A 45 1.17 2.19 4.64
C GLY A 45 -0.26 2.29 5.16
N LEU A 46 -1.30 2.03 4.37
CA LEU A 46 -2.70 2.33 4.71
C LEU A 46 -3.46 1.08 5.18
N THR A 47 -3.84 1.04 6.45
CA THR A 47 -4.70 -0.03 6.98
C THR A 47 -5.81 0.52 7.90
N PRO A 48 -6.96 -0.16 7.99
CA PRO A 48 -8.01 0.25 8.93
C PRO A 48 -7.60 -0.09 10.37
N GLY A 49 -7.49 0.92 11.23
CA GLY A 49 -7.31 0.73 12.68
C GLY A 49 -8.62 0.38 13.40
N GLN A 50 -9.75 0.64 12.76
CA GLN A 50 -11.09 0.20 13.16
C GLN A 50 -11.92 -0.15 11.92
N PRO A 51 -12.93 -1.03 12.04
CA PRO A 51 -13.86 -1.31 10.96
C PRO A 51 -14.44 -0.04 10.35
N GLY A 52 -14.48 0.02 9.01
CA GLY A 52 -15.02 1.18 8.29
C GLY A 52 -14.09 2.40 8.24
N TRP A 53 -12.82 2.30 8.67
CA TRP A 53 -11.80 3.35 8.57
C TRP A 53 -12.06 4.59 9.44
N LYS A 54 -12.87 4.48 10.51
CA LYS A 54 -13.04 5.57 11.49
C LYS A 54 -11.72 5.94 12.20
N ARG A 55 -10.89 4.92 12.43
CA ARG A 55 -9.47 5.05 12.80
C ARG A 55 -8.63 4.42 11.71
N ILE A 56 -7.55 5.10 11.35
CA ILE A 56 -6.65 4.74 10.26
C ILE A 56 -5.28 4.47 10.87
N GLU A 57 -4.64 3.39 10.48
CA GLU A 57 -3.22 3.16 10.78
C GLU A 57 -2.41 3.50 9.53
N ILE A 58 -1.41 4.37 9.70
CA ILE A 58 -0.52 4.84 8.65
C ILE A 58 0.90 4.46 9.01
N SER A 59 1.44 3.42 8.38
CA SER A 59 2.77 2.88 8.71
C SER A 59 3.49 2.36 7.46
N PRO A 60 3.91 3.25 6.54
CA PRO A 60 4.65 2.85 5.35
C PRO A 60 5.99 2.22 5.73
N VAL A 61 6.37 1.15 5.03
CA VAL A 61 7.64 0.44 5.21
C VAL A 61 8.44 0.48 3.89
N PRO A 62 9.36 1.44 3.74
CA PRO A 62 10.25 1.49 2.58
C PRO A 62 11.18 0.27 2.51
N GLY A 63 11.60 -0.10 1.30
CA GLY A 63 12.49 -1.24 1.09
C GLY A 63 12.44 -1.77 -0.34
N GLY A 64 13.24 -2.79 -0.64
CA GLY A 64 13.22 -3.47 -1.94
C GLY A 64 13.57 -2.59 -3.15
N GLY A 65 14.27 -1.47 -2.93
CA GLY A 65 14.59 -0.48 -3.95
C GLY A 65 13.49 0.54 -4.23
N ILE A 66 12.36 0.49 -3.52
CA ILE A 66 11.28 1.48 -3.64
C ILE A 66 11.62 2.69 -2.77
N THR A 67 11.82 3.84 -3.42
CA THR A 67 12.19 5.10 -2.75
C THR A 67 11.03 6.09 -2.66
N GLU A 68 9.91 5.84 -3.33
CA GLU A 68 8.70 6.64 -3.24
C GLU A 68 7.46 5.79 -3.52
N ALA A 69 6.33 6.16 -2.92
CA ALA A 69 5.03 5.60 -3.25
C ALA A 69 3.89 6.56 -2.90
N GLU A 70 2.77 6.39 -3.58
CA GLU A 70 1.53 7.12 -3.34
C GLU A 70 0.36 6.13 -3.33
N ALA A 71 -0.50 6.23 -2.31
CA ALA A 71 -1.71 5.42 -2.19
C ALA A 71 -2.89 6.29 -1.78
N THR A 72 -4.05 6.01 -2.40
CA THR A 72 -5.33 6.64 -2.06
C THR A 72 -6.38 5.56 -1.81
N PHE A 73 -7.10 5.68 -0.71
CA PHE A 73 -8.25 4.84 -0.40
C PHE A 73 -9.50 5.70 -0.20
N VAL A 74 -10.59 5.37 -0.90
CA VAL A 74 -11.88 6.05 -0.76
C VAL A 74 -12.70 5.31 0.30
N SER A 75 -12.73 5.83 1.51
CA SER A 75 -13.51 5.28 2.61
C SER A 75 -14.94 5.82 2.64
N GLY A 76 -15.78 5.29 3.53
CA GLY A 76 -17.10 5.86 3.80
C GLY A 76 -17.07 7.29 4.37
N TYR A 77 -15.93 7.74 4.90
CA TYR A 77 -15.73 9.09 5.42
C TYR A 77 -15.10 10.06 4.40
N GLY A 78 -14.62 9.55 3.26
CA GLY A 78 -13.89 10.31 2.24
C GLY A 78 -12.52 9.73 1.93
N GLU A 79 -11.73 10.47 1.16
CA GLU A 79 -10.40 10.05 0.71
C GLU A 79 -9.36 10.08 1.83
N ILE A 80 -8.64 8.98 1.96
CA ILE A 80 -7.43 8.82 2.77
C ILE A 80 -6.25 8.74 1.80
N LYS A 81 -5.23 9.57 1.97
CA LYS A 81 -4.06 9.57 1.09
C LYS A 81 -2.76 9.48 1.88
N THR A 82 -1.82 8.72 1.33
CA THR A 82 -0.41 8.72 1.74
C THR A 82 0.44 8.95 0.52
N LYS A 83 1.45 9.80 0.66
CA LYS A 83 2.49 9.97 -0.34
C LYS A 83 3.80 10.10 0.39
N TRP A 84 4.76 9.24 0.10
CA TRP A 84 6.07 9.30 0.74
C TRP A 84 7.20 9.19 -0.26
N SER A 85 8.35 9.74 0.15
CA SER A 85 9.61 9.67 -0.60
C SER A 85 10.78 9.66 0.37
N ILE A 86 11.82 8.89 0.05
CA ILE A 86 13.13 8.97 0.70
C ILE A 86 14.01 9.90 -0.14
N LYS A 87 14.56 10.92 0.52
CA LYS A 87 15.47 11.91 -0.05
C LYS A 87 16.77 11.94 0.75
N TYR A 88 17.69 12.81 0.36
CA TYR A 88 19.00 12.95 1.02
C TYR A 88 18.90 13.36 2.50
N ASP A 89 17.84 14.08 2.87
CA ASP A 89 17.57 14.57 4.23
C ASP A 89 16.61 13.65 5.00
N GLY A 90 16.24 12.51 4.42
CA GLY A 90 15.54 11.42 5.07
C GLY A 90 14.17 11.11 4.47
N PHE A 91 13.28 10.55 5.29
CA PHE A 91 11.94 10.12 4.90
C PHE A 91 10.91 11.25 5.04
N HIS A 92 10.17 11.52 3.96
CA HIS A 92 9.09 12.51 3.90
C HIS A 92 7.76 11.81 3.66
N LEU A 93 6.73 12.20 4.40
CA LEU A 93 5.38 11.65 4.31
C LEU A 93 4.33 12.75 4.35
N ASP A 94 3.56 12.85 3.27
CA ASP A 94 2.32 13.60 3.18
C ASP A 94 1.13 12.68 3.49
N VAL A 95 0.24 13.13 4.38
CA VAL A 95 -0.97 12.40 4.78
C VAL A 95 -2.20 13.28 4.60
N GLN A 96 -3.27 12.71 4.06
CA GLN A 96 -4.62 13.29 4.09
C GLN A 96 -5.57 12.38 4.87
N VAL A 97 -6.22 12.93 5.90
CA VAL A 97 -7.22 12.25 6.72
C VAL A 97 -8.59 12.92 6.49
N PRO A 98 -9.63 12.18 6.10
CA PRO A 98 -10.95 12.75 5.86
C PRO A 98 -11.61 13.25 7.16
N PRO A 99 -12.59 14.16 7.08
CA PRO A 99 -13.38 14.58 8.22
C PRO A 99 -13.99 13.42 9.01
N ASN A 100 -14.21 13.63 10.31
CA ASN A 100 -14.81 12.64 11.22
C ASN A 100 -14.00 11.33 11.39
N SER A 101 -12.73 11.33 10.97
CA SER A 101 -11.78 10.24 11.15
C SER A 101 -10.52 10.72 11.85
N LYS A 102 -9.72 9.76 12.37
CA LYS A 102 -8.40 10.01 12.95
C LYS A 102 -7.38 9.02 12.38
N ALA A 103 -6.11 9.41 12.36
CA ALA A 103 -5.03 8.51 11.98
C ALA A 103 -3.97 8.39 13.07
N VAL A 104 -3.39 7.21 13.17
CA VAL A 104 -2.16 6.95 13.91
C VAL A 104 -1.06 6.75 12.90
N VAL A 105 -0.08 7.65 12.90
CA VAL A 105 1.04 7.63 11.95
C VAL A 105 2.29 7.13 12.65
N THR A 106 2.88 6.05 12.15
CA THR A 106 4.17 5.52 12.61
C THR A 106 5.21 5.75 11.52
N LEU A 107 6.24 6.54 11.85
CA LEU A 107 7.33 6.83 10.92
C LEU A 107 8.36 5.69 10.92
N PRO A 108 8.86 5.28 9.73
CA PRO A 108 9.88 4.23 9.63
C PRO A 108 11.18 4.66 10.31
N GLY A 109 12.02 3.69 10.70
CA GLY A 109 13.30 3.93 11.39
C GLY A 109 13.14 4.22 12.89
N SER A 110 12.62 5.39 13.25
CA SER A 110 12.47 5.82 14.65
C SER A 110 11.38 5.06 15.41
N GLY A 111 10.38 4.52 14.70
CA GLY A 111 9.18 3.92 15.30
C GLY A 111 8.30 4.95 16.01
N LYS A 112 8.54 6.25 15.79
CA LYS A 112 7.77 7.33 16.40
C LYS A 112 6.33 7.29 15.91
N THR A 113 5.39 7.22 16.85
CA THR A 113 3.96 7.22 16.58
C THR A 113 3.32 8.55 16.96
N ILE A 114 2.43 9.08 16.11
CA ILE A 114 1.72 10.35 16.29
C ILE A 114 0.24 10.13 15.97
N GLU A 115 -0.67 10.54 16.86
CA GLU A 115 -2.10 10.59 16.54
C GLU A 115 -2.45 11.96 15.94
N VAL A 116 -3.17 11.96 14.82
CA VAL A 116 -3.66 13.17 14.13
C VAL A 116 -5.16 13.08 13.85
N GLY A 117 -5.81 14.23 13.80
CA GLY A 117 -7.22 14.35 13.41
C GLY A 117 -7.40 14.35 11.88
N SER A 118 -8.54 14.86 11.43
CA SER A 118 -8.77 15.15 10.01
C SER A 118 -7.93 16.33 9.53
N GLY A 119 -7.48 16.28 8.28
CA GLY A 119 -6.69 17.35 7.65
C GLY A 119 -5.54 16.81 6.82
N THR A 120 -4.65 17.71 6.42
CA THR A 120 -3.44 17.38 5.69
C THR A 120 -2.23 17.61 6.58
N TYR A 121 -1.32 16.63 6.61
CA TYR A 121 -0.13 16.65 7.45
C TYR A 121 1.10 16.38 6.59
N LYS A 122 2.20 17.07 6.91
CA LYS A 122 3.52 16.79 6.35
C LYS A 122 4.44 16.38 7.49
N LEU A 123 5.05 15.21 7.36
CA LEU A 123 5.89 14.60 8.37
C LEU A 123 7.25 14.29 7.76
N HIS A 124 8.28 14.46 8.57
CA HIS A 124 9.66 14.24 8.17
C HIS A 124 10.38 13.44 9.25
N ASN A 125 11.18 12.46 8.84
CA ASN A 125 12.08 11.72 9.70
C ASN A 125 13.48 11.67 9.08
N SER A 126 14.47 12.22 9.78
CA SER A 126 15.88 12.21 9.34
C SER A 126 16.61 10.88 9.59
N ASP A 127 16.00 9.94 10.32
CA ASP A 127 16.65 8.69 10.75
C ASP A 127 16.56 7.54 9.72
N VAL A 128 16.11 7.81 8.49
CA VAL A 128 15.86 6.85 7.40
C VAL A 128 16.57 7.34 6.16
#